data_AF-A0A5C3NUV9-F1
#
_entry.id   AF-A0A5C3NUV9-F1
#
_cell.length_a   1.000
_cell.length_b   1.000
_cell.length_c   1.000
_cell.angle_alpha   90.00
_cell.angle_beta   90.00
_cell.angle_gamma   90.00
#
_symmetry.space_group_name_H-M   'P 1'
#
loop_
_entity.id
_entity.type
_entity.pdbx_description
1 polymer ?
#
loop_
_entity_poly.entity_id
_entity_poly.type
_entity_poly.pdbx_seq_one_letter_code
_entity_poly.pdbx_strand_id
1 'polypeptide(L)'
;MGRRAIHLTAEAKKAAKRAQAQNYRRSAKGKATKSRSNRRYYERQMDARDTERSLAALEVEIPSDLFARAHGCTLRPCLAVADYGPLLWPPPHRFFQPPTYMLDAMPWPPASSASGKWESRAAVLGSYQWREMIGRCGARMARWTTEPADILHREVTVEVFKRVAGWCALRDTELDVEEEEEYVREVALDWGAKLTSMLVEEWECRTRDGLKGYQEAGKAKRLPWQRFVTQTEQLYKSEARY
;
A
#
# COMPACT_ATOMS: atom_id res chain seq x y z
N MET A 1 -51.66 -1.95 -19.80
CA MET A 1 -51.22 -3.31 -19.43
C MET A 1 -50.36 -3.24 -18.17
N GLY A 2 -50.80 -3.81 -17.04
CA GLY A 2 -50.06 -3.75 -15.78
C GLY A 2 -48.91 -4.77 -15.70
N ARG A 3 -47.75 -4.36 -15.19
CA ARG A 3 -46.61 -5.27 -14.94
C ARG A 3 -46.95 -6.20 -13.77
N ARG A 4 -47.15 -7.49 -14.04
CA ARG A 4 -47.31 -8.52 -13.00
C ARG A 4 -46.00 -8.72 -12.23
N ALA A 5 -46.09 -8.95 -10.92
CA ALA A 5 -44.93 -9.24 -10.09
C ALA A 5 -44.33 -10.61 -10.43
N ILE A 6 -43.02 -10.63 -10.74
CA ILE A 6 -42.30 -11.83 -11.22
C ILE A 6 -42.16 -12.91 -10.13
N HIS A 7 -42.20 -12.52 -8.86
CA HIS A 7 -42.21 -13.43 -7.71
C HIS A 7 -43.29 -12.99 -6.73
N LEU A 8 -44.33 -13.82 -6.57
CA LEU A 8 -45.50 -13.52 -5.73
C LEU A 8 -45.29 -13.85 -4.24
N THR A 9 -44.23 -14.58 -3.88
CA THR A 9 -43.90 -14.93 -2.49
C THR A 9 -42.44 -14.64 -2.15
N ALA A 10 -42.16 -14.38 -0.87
CA ALA A 10 -40.81 -14.16 -0.37
C ALA A 10 -39.90 -15.40 -0.56
N GLU A 11 -40.47 -16.60 -0.50
CA GLU A 11 -39.77 -17.86 -0.73
C GLU A 11 -39.38 -18.03 -2.20
N ALA A 12 -40.29 -17.75 -3.14
CA ALA A 12 -39.97 -17.74 -4.57
C ALA A 12 -38.83 -16.77 -4.89
N LYS A 13 -38.83 -15.58 -4.26
CA LYS A 13 -37.75 -14.58 -4.37
C LYS A 13 -36.41 -15.09 -3.80
N LYS A 14 -36.42 -15.82 -2.68
CA LYS A 14 -35.22 -16.47 -2.10
C LYS A 14 -34.72 -17.60 -3.01
N ALA A 15 -35.60 -18.46 -3.50
CA ALA A 15 -35.27 -19.56 -4.42
C ALA A 15 -34.67 -19.05 -5.74
N ALA A 16 -35.29 -18.03 -6.35
CA ALA A 16 -34.78 -17.38 -7.56
C ALA A 16 -33.38 -16.78 -7.35
N LYS A 17 -33.12 -16.08 -6.23
CA LYS A 17 -31.77 -15.59 -5.89
C LYS A 17 -30.76 -16.72 -5.73
N ARG A 18 -31.13 -17.85 -5.10
CA ARG A 18 -30.25 -19.03 -4.97
C ARG A 18 -29.93 -19.64 -6.34
N ALA A 19 -30.93 -19.82 -7.20
CA ALA A 19 -30.76 -20.34 -8.56
C ALA A 19 -29.89 -19.40 -9.42
N GLN A 20 -30.13 -18.09 -9.37
CA GLN A 20 -29.31 -17.08 -10.04
C GLN A 20 -27.84 -17.13 -9.56
N ALA A 21 -27.60 -17.25 -8.25
CA ALA A 21 -26.26 -17.37 -7.69
C ALA A 21 -25.57 -18.69 -8.11
N GLN A 22 -26.30 -19.81 -8.18
CA GLN A 22 -25.77 -21.09 -8.68
C GLN A 22 -25.43 -21.00 -10.18
N ASN A 23 -26.31 -20.41 -10.99
CA ASN A 23 -26.08 -20.20 -12.42
C ASN A 23 -24.88 -19.27 -12.66
N TYR A 24 -24.76 -18.19 -11.90
CA TYR A 24 -23.58 -17.33 -11.93
C TYR A 24 -22.29 -18.09 -11.56
N ARG A 25 -22.29 -18.87 -10.46
CA ARG A 25 -21.15 -19.71 -10.04
C ARG A 25 -20.75 -20.74 -11.11
N ARG A 26 -21.70 -21.28 -11.88
CA ARG A 26 -21.45 -22.22 -12.99
C ARG A 26 -21.00 -21.54 -14.28
N SER A 27 -21.38 -20.28 -14.50
CA SER A 27 -21.02 -19.49 -15.69
C SER A 27 -19.51 -19.28 -15.84
N ALA A 28 -19.04 -19.05 -17.07
CA ALA A 28 -17.64 -18.71 -17.35
C ALA A 28 -17.19 -17.46 -16.57
N LYS A 29 -18.05 -16.44 -16.44
CA LYS A 29 -17.76 -15.21 -15.68
C LYS A 29 -17.56 -15.48 -14.19
N GLY A 30 -18.43 -16.29 -13.56
CA GLY A 30 -18.29 -16.66 -12.15
C GLY A 30 -17.08 -17.57 -11.89
N LYS A 31 -16.78 -18.52 -12.78
CA LYS A 31 -15.56 -19.33 -12.75
C LYS A 31 -14.30 -18.46 -12.88
N ALA A 32 -14.28 -17.50 -13.79
CA ALA A 32 -13.17 -16.55 -13.95
C ALA A 32 -12.98 -15.65 -12.71
N THR A 33 -14.06 -15.13 -12.12
CA THR A 33 -13.99 -14.36 -10.86
C THR A 33 -13.43 -15.22 -9.72
N LYS A 34 -13.89 -16.47 -9.56
CA LYS A 34 -13.35 -17.38 -8.54
C LYS A 34 -11.87 -17.71 -8.80
N SER A 35 -11.50 -17.99 -10.04
CA SER A 35 -10.10 -18.22 -10.44
C SER A 35 -9.20 -17.03 -10.12
N ARG A 36 -9.62 -15.80 -10.48
CA ARG A 36 -8.89 -14.56 -10.15
C ARG A 36 -8.79 -14.33 -8.64
N SER A 37 -9.83 -14.69 -7.86
CA SER A 37 -9.79 -14.61 -6.39
C SER A 37 -8.82 -15.63 -5.78
N ASN A 38 -8.88 -16.89 -6.21
CA ASN A 38 -7.97 -17.94 -5.77
C ASN A 38 -6.52 -17.62 -6.16
N ARG A 39 -6.29 -17.11 -7.38
CA ARG A 39 -4.98 -16.67 -7.85
C ARG A 39 -4.41 -15.57 -6.94
N ARG A 40 -5.20 -14.54 -6.62
CA ARG A 40 -4.79 -13.50 -5.65
C ARG A 40 -4.48 -14.04 -4.25
N TYR A 41 -5.19 -15.09 -3.82
CA TYR A 41 -4.91 -15.75 -2.53
C TYR A 41 -3.58 -16.52 -2.56
N TYR A 42 -3.32 -17.29 -3.62
CA TYR A 42 -2.06 -18.00 -3.79
C TYR A 42 -0.87 -17.07 -4.01
N GLU A 43 -1.03 -15.99 -4.80
CA GLU A 43 -0.04 -14.93 -4.96
C GLU A 43 0.35 -14.35 -3.58
N ARG A 44 -0.62 -13.98 -2.73
CA ARG A 44 -0.34 -13.51 -1.35
C ARG A 44 0.34 -14.56 -0.46
N GLN A 45 -0.03 -15.84 -0.56
CA GLN A 45 0.61 -16.89 0.24
C GLN A 45 2.05 -17.19 -0.20
N MET A 46 2.37 -17.04 -1.49
CA MET A 46 3.76 -17.13 -1.94
C MET A 46 4.53 -15.87 -1.56
N ASP A 47 3.99 -14.68 -1.84
CA ASP A 47 4.58 -13.39 -1.44
C ASP A 47 4.95 -13.40 0.08
N ALA A 48 4.11 -13.97 0.95
CA ALA A 48 4.38 -14.07 2.39
C ALA A 48 5.53 -15.04 2.76
N ARG A 49 5.63 -16.21 2.13
CA ARG A 49 6.71 -17.20 2.38
C ARG A 49 8.05 -16.76 1.81
N ASP A 50 7.99 -16.09 0.66
CA ASP A 50 9.14 -15.46 0.01
C ASP A 50 9.69 -14.35 0.94
N THR A 51 8.80 -13.52 1.48
CA THR A 51 9.15 -12.48 2.49
C THR A 51 9.85 -13.08 3.71
N GLU A 52 9.32 -14.14 4.34
CA GLU A 52 9.97 -14.82 5.50
C GLU A 52 11.43 -15.23 5.20
N ARG A 53 11.71 -15.69 3.98
CA ARG A 53 13.05 -16.09 3.54
C ARG A 53 13.99 -14.90 3.33
N SER A 54 13.45 -13.77 2.90
CA SER A 54 14.19 -12.52 2.71
C SER A 54 14.52 -11.79 4.01
N LEU A 55 13.67 -11.94 5.04
CA LEU A 55 13.96 -11.47 6.40
C LEU A 55 15.18 -12.18 6.98
N ALA A 56 15.26 -13.49 6.83
CA ALA A 56 16.42 -14.29 7.26
C ALA A 56 17.73 -13.85 6.56
N ALA A 57 17.65 -13.28 5.36
CA ALA A 57 18.81 -12.76 4.62
C ALA A 57 19.21 -11.32 5.01
N LEU A 58 18.40 -10.61 5.80
CA LEU A 58 18.70 -9.24 6.26
C LEU A 58 19.14 -9.17 7.73
N GLU A 59 19.00 -10.27 8.49
CA GLU A 59 19.27 -10.34 9.94
C GLU A 59 18.49 -9.30 10.78
N VAL A 60 17.38 -8.77 10.23
CA VAL A 60 16.48 -7.85 10.94
C VAL A 60 15.15 -8.55 11.23
N GLU A 61 14.82 -8.66 12.51
CA GLU A 61 13.48 -9.05 12.95
C GLU A 61 12.49 -7.94 12.57
N ILE A 62 11.50 -8.26 11.75
CA ILE A 62 10.42 -7.34 11.38
C ILE A 62 9.12 -7.81 12.05
N PRO A 63 8.48 -6.96 12.86
CA PRO A 63 7.22 -7.30 13.51
C PRO A 63 6.13 -7.72 12.53
N SER A 64 5.36 -8.75 12.89
CA SER A 64 4.32 -9.31 12.03
C SER A 64 3.13 -8.36 11.81
N ASP A 65 2.87 -7.48 12.78
CA ASP A 65 1.89 -6.40 12.69
C ASP A 65 2.30 -5.31 11.69
N LEU A 66 3.60 -5.03 11.52
CA LEU A 66 4.11 -4.13 10.47
C LEU A 66 3.73 -4.67 9.08
N PHE A 67 3.99 -5.95 8.80
CA PHE A 67 3.57 -6.56 7.54
C PHE A 67 2.04 -6.64 7.39
N ALA A 68 1.34 -7.04 8.45
CA ALA A 68 -0.12 -7.09 8.43
C ALA A 68 -0.73 -5.71 8.09
N ARG A 69 -0.15 -4.62 8.61
CA ARG A 69 -0.53 -3.23 8.30
C ARG A 69 -0.17 -2.84 6.86
N ALA A 70 1.04 -3.16 6.39
CA ALA A 70 1.53 -2.88 5.03
C ALA A 70 0.72 -3.53 3.89
N HIS A 71 0.07 -4.67 4.17
CA HIS A 71 -0.80 -5.38 3.22
C HIS A 71 -2.30 -5.21 3.51
N GLY A 72 -2.67 -4.84 4.74
CA GLY A 72 -4.05 -4.62 5.17
C GLY A 72 -4.60 -3.25 4.79
N CYS A 73 -3.79 -2.19 4.88
CA CYS A 73 -4.25 -0.84 4.54
C CYS A 73 -4.23 -0.57 3.02
N THR A 74 -5.28 0.09 2.52
CA THR A 74 -5.35 0.61 1.15
C THR A 74 -5.05 2.11 1.16
N LEU A 75 -3.78 2.45 1.00
CA LEU A 75 -3.30 3.83 0.92
C LEU A 75 -3.85 4.56 -0.32
N ARG A 76 -4.36 5.78 -0.12
CA ARG A 76 -4.96 6.63 -1.14
C ARG A 76 -4.33 8.04 -1.10
N PRO A 77 -3.18 8.27 -1.75
CA PRO A 77 -2.64 9.62 -1.89
C PRO A 77 -3.57 10.49 -2.74
N CYS A 78 -3.81 11.73 -2.33
CA CYS A 78 -4.51 12.73 -3.12
C CYS A 78 -3.68 13.10 -4.36
N LEU A 79 -4.11 12.64 -5.53
CA LEU A 79 -3.34 12.84 -6.77
C LEU A 79 -3.34 14.29 -7.27
N ALA A 80 -4.26 15.15 -6.76
CA ALA A 80 -4.29 16.57 -7.08
C ALA A 80 -3.06 17.34 -6.54
N VAL A 81 -2.67 17.09 -5.28
CA VAL A 81 -1.47 17.71 -4.67
C VAL A 81 -1.61 19.25 -4.54
N ALA A 82 -0.75 20.07 -5.17
CA ALA A 82 0.23 19.75 -6.21
C ALA A 82 1.69 19.71 -5.71
N ASP A 83 1.94 20.18 -4.50
CA ASP A 83 3.20 20.76 -4.04
C ASP A 83 4.06 19.84 -3.15
N TYR A 84 5.10 20.42 -2.53
CA TYR A 84 5.84 19.83 -1.41
C TYR A 84 5.10 20.00 -0.09
N GLY A 85 5.44 19.18 0.91
CA GLY A 85 4.80 19.19 2.22
C GLY A 85 5.50 18.21 3.18
N PRO A 86 4.96 18.00 4.38
CA PRO A 86 5.62 17.22 5.42
C PRO A 86 5.88 15.77 5.00
N LEU A 87 7.14 15.34 5.13
CA LEU A 87 7.51 13.94 5.11
C LEU A 87 7.43 13.39 6.52
N LEU A 88 6.68 12.29 6.70
CA LEU A 88 6.51 11.63 8.00
C LEU A 88 7.64 10.63 8.28
N TRP A 89 8.37 10.20 7.23
CA TRP A 89 9.54 9.30 7.30
C TRP A 89 10.78 9.86 6.59
N PRO A 90 11.25 11.07 6.93
CA PRO A 90 12.49 11.62 6.39
C PRO A 90 13.70 10.79 6.85
N PRO A 91 14.86 10.85 6.16
CA PRO A 91 16.11 10.31 6.67
C PRO A 91 16.43 11.00 8.01
N PRO A 92 16.83 10.28 9.08
CA PRO A 92 17.36 8.92 9.11
C PRO A 92 16.32 7.81 9.38
N HIS A 93 15.10 7.94 8.82
CA HIS A 93 13.96 7.01 8.94
C HIS A 93 13.34 6.95 10.34
N ARG A 94 13.26 8.11 10.99
CA ARG A 94 12.46 8.30 12.20
C ARG A 94 11.15 8.97 11.84
N PHE A 95 10.14 8.77 12.66
CA PHE A 95 8.90 9.52 12.57
C PHE A 95 9.17 11.02 12.79
N PHE A 96 8.49 11.85 12.00
CA PHE A 96 8.43 13.29 12.18
C PHE A 96 6.96 13.72 12.31
N GLN A 97 6.56 14.17 13.50
CA GLN A 97 5.30 14.89 13.69
C GLN A 97 5.47 16.29 13.07
N PRO A 98 4.68 16.66 12.05
CA PRO A 98 4.66 18.02 11.55
C PRO A 98 4.07 18.93 12.63
N PRO A 99 4.67 20.10 12.91
CA PRO A 99 4.10 21.04 13.86
C PRO A 99 2.77 21.60 13.33
N THR A 100 1.84 21.92 14.23
CA THR A 100 0.46 22.32 13.89
C THR A 100 0.38 23.45 12.86
N TYR A 101 1.24 24.48 12.96
CA TYR A 101 1.29 25.57 11.95
C TYR A 101 1.58 25.08 10.51
N MET A 102 2.30 23.96 10.36
CA MET A 102 2.57 23.35 9.07
C MET A 102 1.36 22.58 8.57
N LEU A 103 0.59 21.95 9.46
CA LEU A 103 -0.69 21.31 9.17
C LEU A 103 -1.74 22.36 8.79
N ASP A 104 -1.85 23.47 9.52
CA ASP A 104 -2.80 24.56 9.24
C ASP A 104 -2.60 25.19 7.85
N ALA A 105 -1.33 25.29 7.42
CA ALA A 105 -0.96 25.84 6.11
C ALA A 105 -1.16 24.85 4.93
N MET A 106 -1.60 23.61 5.18
CA MET A 106 -1.77 22.62 4.12
C MET A 106 -2.99 22.92 3.23
N PRO A 107 -2.98 22.50 1.94
CA PRO A 107 -4.11 22.61 1.04
C PRO A 107 -5.18 21.56 1.38
N TRP A 108 -5.81 21.71 2.54
CA TRP A 108 -6.89 20.83 2.95
C TRP A 108 -8.10 21.00 2.02
N PRO A 109 -8.75 19.88 1.63
CA PRO A 109 -9.99 19.95 0.90
C PRO A 109 -11.06 20.65 1.76
N PRO A 110 -11.95 21.47 1.16
CA PRO A 110 -13.04 22.12 1.88
C PRO A 110 -13.86 21.10 2.68
N ALA A 111 -14.40 21.50 3.83
CA ALA A 111 -15.28 20.63 4.63
C ALA A 111 -16.51 20.15 3.83
N SER A 112 -16.95 20.92 2.83
CA SER A 112 -18.01 20.56 1.87
C SER A 112 -17.58 19.54 0.79
N SER A 113 -16.28 19.37 0.55
CA SER A 113 -15.69 18.41 -0.40
C SER A 113 -15.30 17.06 0.24
N ALA A 114 -15.47 16.92 1.57
CA ALA A 114 -15.01 15.79 2.37
C ALA A 114 -15.66 14.41 2.04
N SER A 115 -16.48 14.31 1.00
CA SER A 115 -17.06 13.03 0.52
C SER A 115 -16.06 12.14 -0.21
N GLY A 116 -15.00 12.72 -0.77
CA GLY A 116 -13.97 11.98 -1.52
C GLY A 116 -12.94 11.31 -0.61
N LYS A 117 -12.87 9.97 -0.59
CA LYS A 117 -11.81 9.22 0.13
C LYS A 117 -10.38 9.58 -0.33
N TRP A 118 -10.26 10.07 -1.57
CA TRP A 118 -9.04 10.54 -2.22
C TRP A 118 -8.71 12.01 -1.90
N GLU A 119 -9.65 12.73 -1.29
CA GLU A 119 -9.57 14.12 -0.86
C GLU A 119 -9.89 14.18 0.65
N SER A 120 -9.19 13.36 1.42
CA SER A 120 -9.19 13.41 2.89
C SER A 120 -7.88 14.01 3.40
N ARG A 121 -7.83 14.49 4.65
CA ARG A 121 -6.56 14.96 5.27
C ARG A 121 -5.47 13.88 5.19
N ALA A 122 -5.85 12.62 5.48
CA ALA A 122 -4.97 11.46 5.32
C ALA A 122 -4.47 11.25 3.89
N ALA A 123 -5.32 11.48 2.88
CA ALA A 123 -4.92 11.39 1.47
C ALA A 123 -3.91 12.48 1.08
N VAL A 124 -4.10 13.72 1.53
CA VAL A 124 -3.18 14.84 1.26
C VAL A 124 -1.81 14.59 1.90
N LEU A 125 -1.74 14.19 3.19
CA LEU A 125 -0.47 13.79 3.83
C LEU A 125 0.20 12.62 3.12
N GLY A 126 -0.60 11.64 2.67
CA GLY A 126 -0.12 10.50 1.89
C GLY A 126 0.50 10.90 0.54
N SER A 127 0.08 12.01 -0.06
CA SER A 127 0.63 12.48 -1.35
C SER A 127 2.10 12.86 -1.28
N TYR A 128 2.56 13.45 -0.18
CA TYR A 128 3.99 13.78 -0.02
C TYR A 128 4.82 12.51 0.16
N GLN A 129 4.33 11.55 0.96
CA GLN A 129 4.99 10.25 1.13
C GLN A 129 5.05 9.47 -0.20
N TRP A 130 3.98 9.55 -1.01
CA TRP A 130 3.90 8.95 -2.34
C TRP A 130 4.91 9.53 -3.32
N ARG A 131 5.00 10.87 -3.40
CA ARG A 131 5.94 11.57 -4.30
C ARG A 131 7.38 11.26 -3.94
N GLU A 132 7.71 11.35 -2.65
CA GLU A 132 9.05 11.03 -2.15
C GLU A 132 9.42 9.57 -2.37
N MET A 133 8.47 8.65 -2.18
CA MET A 133 8.64 7.23 -2.48
C MET A 133 8.96 6.99 -3.95
N ILE A 134 8.24 7.61 -4.88
CA ILE A 134 8.53 7.47 -6.33
C ILE A 134 9.94 7.99 -6.65
N GLY A 135 10.31 9.17 -6.13
CA GLY A 135 11.64 9.75 -6.33
C GLY A 135 12.76 8.85 -5.81
N ARG A 136 12.65 8.41 -4.55
CA ARG A 136 13.63 7.53 -3.90
C ARG A 136 13.74 6.17 -4.58
N CYS A 137 12.62 5.52 -4.88
CA CYS A 137 12.63 4.22 -5.54
C CYS A 137 13.18 4.31 -6.98
N GLY A 138 12.94 5.42 -7.69
CA GLY A 138 13.57 5.69 -8.99
C GLY A 138 15.09 5.82 -8.89
N ALA A 139 15.59 6.64 -7.96
CA ALA A 139 17.02 6.83 -7.72
C ALA A 139 17.69 5.54 -7.22
N ARG A 140 17.04 4.82 -6.30
CA ARG A 140 17.45 3.50 -5.80
C ARG A 140 17.57 2.49 -6.93
N MET A 141 16.55 2.38 -7.79
CA MET A 141 16.57 1.45 -8.92
C MET A 141 17.75 1.74 -9.87
N ALA A 142 18.00 3.01 -10.20
CA ALA A 142 19.16 3.38 -11.01
C ALA A 142 20.47 2.90 -10.36
N ARG A 143 20.68 3.21 -9.08
CA ARG A 143 21.88 2.82 -8.33
C ARG A 143 22.01 1.30 -8.14
N TRP A 144 20.93 0.59 -7.84
CA TRP A 144 20.93 -0.87 -7.63
C TRP A 144 21.20 -1.68 -8.92
N THR A 145 21.14 -1.02 -10.08
CA THR A 145 21.57 -1.61 -11.35
C THR A 145 23.06 -1.47 -11.65
N THR A 146 23.80 -0.66 -10.91
CA THR A 146 25.25 -0.46 -11.05
C THR A 146 26.07 -0.98 -9.87
N GLU A 147 25.51 -0.93 -8.65
CA GLU A 147 26.24 -1.28 -7.43
C GLU A 147 26.35 -2.81 -7.18
N PRO A 148 27.48 -3.27 -6.63
CA PRO A 148 27.65 -4.62 -6.07
C PRO A 148 26.63 -4.97 -4.98
N ALA A 149 26.21 -6.24 -4.93
CA ALA A 149 25.15 -6.67 -4.02
C ALA A 149 25.56 -6.67 -2.54
N ASP A 150 26.83 -6.89 -2.24
CA ASP A 150 27.43 -6.83 -0.89
C ASP A 150 27.40 -5.42 -0.29
N ILE A 151 27.70 -4.40 -1.09
CA ILE A 151 27.59 -2.99 -0.68
C ILE A 151 26.13 -2.64 -0.38
N LEU A 152 25.23 -2.99 -1.31
CA LEU A 152 23.79 -2.74 -1.15
C LEU A 152 23.19 -3.48 0.04
N HIS A 153 23.61 -4.72 0.29
CA HIS A 153 23.10 -5.54 1.39
C HIS A 153 23.27 -4.83 2.74
N ARG A 154 24.48 -4.33 3.03
CA ARG A 154 24.77 -3.60 4.27
C ARG A 154 23.90 -2.35 4.42
N GLU A 155 23.73 -1.60 3.34
CA GLU A 155 22.91 -0.39 3.35
C GLU A 155 21.42 -0.68 3.55
N VAL A 156 20.88 -1.71 2.87
CA VAL A 156 19.49 -2.15 3.04
C VAL A 156 19.24 -2.64 4.44
N THR A 157 20.12 -3.47 5.01
CA THR A 157 20.02 -3.92 6.41
C THR A 157 19.96 -2.73 7.37
N VAL A 158 20.80 -1.71 7.17
CA VAL A 158 20.79 -0.49 8.00
C VAL A 158 19.53 0.37 7.78
N GLU A 159 19.04 0.51 6.54
CA GLU A 159 17.80 1.25 6.24
C GLU A 159 16.58 0.54 6.84
N VAL A 160 16.46 -0.78 6.64
CA VAL A 160 15.36 -1.62 7.17
C VAL A 160 15.39 -1.60 8.69
N PHE A 161 16.53 -1.82 9.35
CA PHE A 161 16.66 -1.74 10.81
C PHE A 161 16.18 -0.39 11.35
N LYS A 162 16.63 0.73 10.77
CA LYS A 162 16.23 2.07 11.19
C LYS A 162 14.74 2.33 11.02
N ARG A 163 14.17 1.89 9.88
CA ARG A 163 12.73 2.00 9.61
C ARG A 163 11.90 1.19 10.58
N VAL A 164 12.28 -0.06 10.85
CA VAL A 164 11.60 -0.95 11.79
C VAL A 164 11.67 -0.36 13.20
N ALA A 165 12.84 0.05 13.67
CA ALA A 165 13.00 0.67 14.98
C ALA A 165 12.20 1.96 15.12
N GLY A 166 12.21 2.82 14.10
CA GLY A 166 11.41 4.06 14.07
C GLY A 166 9.90 3.80 14.05
N TRP A 167 9.46 2.76 13.34
CA TRP A 167 8.05 2.34 13.28
C TRP A 167 7.57 1.73 14.59
N CYS A 168 8.37 0.86 15.22
CA CYS A 168 8.08 0.31 16.55
C CYS A 168 7.98 1.45 17.57
N ALA A 169 8.94 2.38 17.58
CA ALA A 169 8.88 3.54 18.47
C ALA A 169 7.57 4.34 18.31
N LEU A 170 7.14 4.63 17.07
CA LEU A 170 5.87 5.32 16.83
C LEU A 170 4.63 4.50 17.25
N ARG A 171 4.66 3.18 17.02
CA ARG A 171 3.58 2.27 17.44
C ARG A 171 3.47 2.26 18.97
N ASP A 172 4.60 2.17 19.66
CA ASP A 172 4.69 1.95 21.10
C ASP A 172 4.64 3.27 21.91
N THR A 173 4.67 4.44 21.26
CA THR A 173 4.51 5.73 21.96
C THR A 173 3.06 5.93 22.38
N GLU A 174 2.81 6.03 23.69
CA GLU A 174 1.62 6.68 24.21
C GLU A 174 1.77 8.19 23.98
N LEU A 175 0.99 8.74 23.04
CA LEU A 175 1.02 10.16 22.73
C LEU A 175 -0.20 10.85 23.33
N ASP A 176 0.03 11.83 24.20
CA ASP A 176 -0.94 12.90 24.49
C ASP A 176 -1.04 13.85 23.28
N VAL A 177 -1.42 13.34 22.10
CA VAL A 177 -1.86 14.21 20.99
C VAL A 177 -3.28 14.65 21.24
N GLU A 178 -3.62 15.86 20.81
CA GLU A 178 -5.01 16.25 20.63
C GLU A 178 -5.70 15.27 19.66
N GLU A 179 -6.95 14.91 19.94
CA GLU A 179 -7.74 13.93 19.17
C GLU A 179 -7.81 14.31 17.67
N GLU A 180 -7.70 15.61 17.36
CA GLU A 180 -7.67 16.13 15.98
C GLU A 180 -6.40 15.80 15.18
N GLU A 181 -5.27 15.45 15.82
CA GLU A 181 -4.00 15.11 15.16
C GLU A 181 -3.70 13.59 15.10
N GLU A 182 -4.54 12.72 15.70
CA GLU A 182 -4.34 11.25 15.69
C GLU A 182 -4.20 10.68 14.26
N TYR A 183 -4.91 11.25 13.29
CA TYR A 183 -4.81 10.84 11.88
C TYR A 183 -3.39 10.96 11.30
N VAL A 184 -2.55 11.86 11.82
CA VAL A 184 -1.14 12.02 11.39
C VAL A 184 -0.34 10.78 11.78
N ARG A 185 -0.53 10.28 13.01
CA ARG A 185 0.08 9.06 13.52
C ARG A 185 -0.34 7.85 12.70
N GLU A 186 -1.63 7.72 12.41
CA GLU A 186 -2.15 6.57 11.65
C GLU A 186 -1.68 6.56 10.20
N VAL A 187 -1.65 7.71 9.53
CA VAL A 187 -1.03 7.87 8.21
C VAL A 187 0.45 7.52 8.27
N ALA A 188 1.18 7.97 9.29
CA ALA A 188 2.58 7.63 9.46
C ALA A 188 2.80 6.13 9.68
N LEU A 189 2.00 5.47 10.51
CA LEU A 189 2.13 4.02 10.75
C LEU A 189 1.80 3.21 9.49
N ASP A 190 0.76 3.56 8.73
CA ASP A 190 0.43 2.90 7.46
C ASP A 190 1.55 3.07 6.42
N TRP A 191 2.05 4.30 6.26
CA TRP A 191 3.10 4.60 5.30
C TRP A 191 4.46 4.03 5.71
N GLY A 192 4.81 4.08 6.98
CA GLY A 192 6.06 3.52 7.51
C GLY A 192 6.10 2.01 7.30
N ALA A 193 5.02 1.31 7.60
CA ALA A 193 4.84 -0.10 7.29
C ALA A 193 4.97 -0.36 5.79
N LYS A 194 4.26 0.41 4.94
CA LYS A 194 4.27 0.20 3.49
C LYS A 194 5.64 0.40 2.85
N LEU A 195 6.33 1.50 3.20
CA LEU A 195 7.65 1.82 2.66
C LEU A 195 8.71 0.80 3.06
N THR A 196 8.59 0.23 4.26
CA THR A 196 9.48 -0.81 4.77
C THR A 196 9.25 -2.14 4.07
N SER A 197 7.99 -2.59 3.97
CA SER A 197 7.61 -3.79 3.21
C SER A 197 8.11 -3.73 1.76
N MET A 198 7.85 -2.62 1.05
CA MET A 198 8.28 -2.45 -0.34
C MET A 198 9.81 -2.45 -0.51
N LEU A 199 10.58 -1.99 0.48
CA LEU A 199 12.05 -2.06 0.46
C LEU A 199 12.53 -3.51 0.60
N VAL A 200 11.93 -4.28 1.52
CA VAL A 200 12.26 -5.71 1.72
C VAL A 200 11.88 -6.54 0.48
N GLU A 201 10.66 -6.35 -0.04
CA GLU A 201 10.20 -6.98 -1.28
C GLU A 201 11.09 -6.61 -2.50
N GLU A 202 11.60 -5.37 -2.56
CA GLU A 202 12.47 -4.91 -3.64
C GLU A 202 13.88 -5.52 -3.52
N TRP A 203 14.39 -5.64 -2.29
CA TRP A 203 15.65 -6.31 -1.99
C TRP A 203 15.61 -7.80 -2.32
N GLU A 204 14.50 -8.49 -2.03
CA GLU A 204 14.29 -9.86 -2.47
C GLU A 204 14.39 -9.99 -3.99
N CYS A 205 13.69 -9.14 -4.74
CA CYS A 205 13.75 -9.13 -6.20
C CYS A 205 15.19 -8.92 -6.71
N ARG A 206 16.04 -8.23 -5.96
CA ARG A 206 17.46 -7.96 -6.31
C ARG A 206 18.42 -9.10 -5.94
N THR A 207 18.12 -9.87 -4.90
CA THR A 207 18.95 -10.99 -4.43
C THR A 207 18.56 -12.32 -5.07
N ARG A 208 17.26 -12.64 -5.11
CA ARG A 208 16.71 -13.91 -5.61
C ARG A 208 16.88 -14.07 -7.11
N ASP A 209 16.50 -13.05 -7.87
CA ASP A 209 16.50 -13.09 -9.34
C ASP A 209 17.80 -12.48 -9.93
N GLY A 210 18.70 -12.01 -9.05
CA GLY A 210 19.97 -11.36 -9.39
C GLY A 210 19.83 -10.02 -10.11
N LEU A 211 20.95 -9.46 -10.55
CA LEU A 211 20.98 -8.15 -11.22
C LEU A 211 20.15 -8.14 -12.53
N LYS A 212 20.24 -9.20 -13.34
CA LYS A 212 19.48 -9.31 -14.60
C LYS A 212 17.97 -9.41 -14.35
N GLY A 213 17.55 -10.27 -13.42
CA GLY A 213 16.14 -10.41 -13.05
C GLY A 213 15.55 -9.12 -12.49
N TYR A 214 16.30 -8.41 -11.63
CA TYR A 214 15.91 -7.09 -11.13
C TYR A 214 15.75 -6.05 -12.26
N GLN A 215 16.70 -5.98 -13.20
CA GLN A 215 16.60 -5.09 -14.37
C GLN A 215 15.38 -5.44 -15.25
N GLU A 216 15.10 -6.72 -15.48
CA GLU A 216 13.93 -7.17 -16.25
C GLU A 216 12.62 -6.90 -15.52
N ALA A 217 12.57 -7.07 -14.19
CA ALA A 217 11.44 -6.68 -13.36
C ALA A 217 11.17 -5.18 -13.44
N GLY A 218 12.22 -4.35 -13.33
CA GLY A 218 12.15 -2.89 -13.46
C GLY A 218 11.66 -2.41 -14.83
N LYS A 219 12.13 -3.03 -15.92
CA LYS A 219 11.66 -2.79 -17.29
C LYS A 219 10.18 -3.19 -17.46
N ALA A 220 9.80 -4.34 -16.93
CA ALA A 220 8.44 -4.89 -17.01
C ALA A 220 7.44 -4.24 -16.03
N LYS A 221 7.83 -3.19 -15.29
CA LYS A 221 7.01 -2.52 -14.26
C LYS A 221 6.53 -3.46 -13.13
N ARG A 222 7.36 -4.47 -12.80
CA ARG A 222 7.06 -5.54 -11.82
C ARG A 222 7.66 -5.32 -10.43
N LEU A 223 8.54 -4.32 -10.23
CA LEU A 223 9.08 -4.02 -8.90
C LEU A 223 7.95 -3.63 -7.92
N PRO A 224 8.08 -3.88 -6.60
CA PRO A 224 7.01 -3.66 -5.63
C PRO A 224 6.41 -2.25 -5.67
N TRP A 225 7.25 -1.22 -5.70
CA TRP A 225 6.81 0.17 -5.81
C TRP A 225 6.14 0.47 -7.15
N GLN A 226 6.57 -0.15 -8.27
CA GLN A 226 5.94 0.01 -9.58
C GLN A 226 4.57 -0.67 -9.64
N ARG A 227 4.43 -1.85 -9.01
CA ARG A 227 3.14 -2.53 -8.81
C ARG A 227 2.21 -1.66 -7.97
N PHE A 228 2.71 -1.06 -6.88
CA PHE A 228 1.96 -0.15 -6.02
C PHE A 228 1.49 1.11 -6.78
N VAL A 229 2.39 1.79 -7.52
CA VAL A 229 2.07 2.90 -8.45
C VAL A 229 0.90 2.53 -9.37
N THR A 230 1.05 1.42 -10.08
CA THR A 230 0.03 0.93 -11.03
C THR A 230 -1.30 0.60 -10.36
N GLN A 231 -1.28 0.00 -9.16
CA GLN A 231 -2.48 -0.39 -8.43
C GLN A 231 -3.25 0.81 -7.89
N THR A 232 -2.57 1.81 -7.32
CA THR A 232 -3.21 3.03 -6.81
C THR A 232 -3.82 3.85 -7.95
N GLU A 233 -3.13 3.98 -9.09
CA GLU A 233 -3.73 4.64 -10.27
C GLU A 233 -4.98 3.92 -10.78
N GLN A 234 -4.96 2.57 -10.82
CA GLN A 234 -6.13 1.78 -11.21
C GLN A 234 -7.27 1.95 -10.19
N LEU A 235 -6.96 1.98 -8.91
CA LEU A 235 -7.92 2.20 -7.84
C LEU A 235 -8.55 3.59 -7.95
N TYR A 236 -7.75 4.64 -8.12
CA TYR A 236 -8.22 6.01 -8.34
C TYR A 236 -9.16 6.09 -9.56
N LYS A 237 -8.74 5.53 -10.71
CA LYS A 237 -9.56 5.49 -11.94
C LYS A 237 -10.89 4.72 -11.75
N SER A 238 -10.98 3.83 -10.75
CA SER A 238 -12.19 3.05 -10.43
C SER A 238 -13.07 3.66 -9.35
N GLU A 239 -12.50 4.41 -8.41
CA GLU A 239 -13.20 5.00 -7.26
C GLU A 239 -13.56 6.47 -7.47
N ALA A 240 -12.73 7.27 -8.14
CA ALA A 240 -12.92 8.71 -8.35
C ALA A 240 -13.81 9.08 -9.56
N ARG A 241 -14.60 8.12 -10.06
CA ARG A 241 -15.58 8.31 -11.16
C ARG A 241 -17.04 8.22 -10.67
N TYR A 242 -17.24 8.20 -9.36
CA TYR A 242 -18.50 8.07 -8.64
C TYR A 242 -18.50 9.01 -7.43
#